data_AF-A0A852R171-F1
#
_entry.id   AF-A0A852R171-F1
#
_cell.length_a   1.000
_cell.length_b   1.000
_cell.length_c   1.000
_cell.angle_alpha   90.00
_cell.angle_beta   90.00
_cell.angle_gamma   90.00
#
_symmetry.space_group_name_H-M   'P 1'
#
loop_
_entity.id
_entity.type
_entity.pdbx_description
1 polymer ?
#
loop_
_entity_poly.entity_id
_entity_poly.type
_entity_poly.pdbx_seq_one_letter_code
_entity_poly.pdbx_strand_id
1 'polypeptide(L)'
;MSLGESAPEKPAQERLFEPSPTPRMPFSEVLLVVLAMVLVFGGFYMMALAFSMHEWAFWLFGGGIVVDAIGFWIAFGLIPSRDK
;
A
#
# COMPACT_ATOMS: atom_id res chain seq x y z
N MET A 1 -29.05 -31.12 -37.42
CA MET A 1 -27.86 -30.25 -37.44
C MET A 1 -28.08 -29.16 -36.42
N SER A 2 -27.29 -29.15 -35.34
CA SER A 2 -27.42 -28.22 -34.21
C SER A 2 -26.70 -26.92 -34.56
N LEU A 3 -27.43 -25.80 -34.56
CA LEU A 3 -26.89 -24.46 -34.76
C LEU A 3 -26.24 -24.01 -33.45
N GLY A 4 -24.91 -24.01 -33.43
CA GLY A 4 -24.13 -23.39 -32.35
C GLY A 4 -24.33 -21.88 -32.42
N GLU A 5 -25.14 -21.35 -31.51
CA GLU A 5 -25.36 -19.93 -31.32
C GLU A 5 -24.10 -19.33 -30.67
N SER A 6 -23.19 -18.81 -31.49
CA SER A 6 -22.04 -18.03 -31.03
C SER A 6 -22.55 -16.67 -30.55
N ALA A 7 -22.54 -16.45 -29.24
CA ALA A 7 -22.90 -15.17 -28.63
C ALA A 7 -22.08 -14.02 -29.28
N PRO A 8 -22.70 -12.89 -29.63
CA PRO A 8 -22.00 -11.78 -30.26
C PRO A 8 -21.03 -11.13 -29.28
N GLU A 9 -19.77 -11.04 -29.66
CA GLU A 9 -18.73 -10.35 -28.92
C GLU A 9 -19.04 -8.84 -28.92
N LYS A 10 -19.43 -8.30 -27.77
CA LYS A 10 -19.87 -6.90 -27.63
C LYS A 10 -18.70 -5.95 -27.98
N PRO A 11 -18.91 -4.95 -28.86
CA PRO A 11 -17.84 -4.10 -29.35
C PRO A 11 -17.13 -3.37 -28.21
N ALA A 12 -15.79 -3.29 -28.28
CA ALA A 12 -14.94 -2.68 -27.24
C ALA A 12 -15.36 -1.25 -26.84
N GLN A 13 -16.08 -0.56 -27.73
CA GLN A 13 -16.60 0.78 -27.53
C GLN A 13 -17.71 0.86 -26.47
N GLU A 14 -18.51 -0.19 -26.29
CA GLU A 14 -19.53 -0.22 -25.23
C GLU A 14 -18.94 -0.40 -23.83
N ARG A 15 -17.75 -1.02 -23.72
CA ARG A 15 -17.03 -1.17 -22.44
C ARG A 15 -16.43 0.14 -21.92
N LEU A 16 -16.29 1.16 -22.78
CA LEU A 16 -15.76 2.49 -22.39
C LEU A 16 -16.78 3.35 -21.64
N PHE A 17 -18.08 3.05 -21.80
CA PHE A 17 -19.18 3.78 -21.16
C PHE A 17 -19.85 2.99 -20.04
N GLU A 18 -19.49 1.73 -19.86
CA GLU A 18 -19.87 0.97 -18.68
C GLU A 18 -19.19 1.62 -17.46
N PRO A 19 -19.94 1.95 -16.39
CA PRO A 19 -19.34 2.41 -15.15
C PRO A 19 -18.29 1.39 -14.73
N SER A 20 -17.01 1.78 -14.80
CA SER A 20 -15.94 0.96 -14.27
C SER A 20 -16.30 0.67 -12.82
N PRO A 21 -16.48 -0.59 -12.41
CA PRO A 21 -16.69 -0.89 -11.01
C PRO A 21 -15.43 -0.41 -10.30
N THR A 22 -15.52 0.76 -9.65
CA THR A 22 -14.43 1.32 -8.85
C THR A 22 -13.94 0.20 -7.95
N PRO A 23 -12.68 -0.27 -8.12
CA PRO A 23 -12.14 -1.30 -7.27
C PRO A 23 -12.25 -0.79 -5.85
N ARG A 24 -13.07 -1.46 -5.03
CA ARG A 24 -13.17 -1.11 -3.61
C ARG A 24 -11.88 -1.61 -2.98
N MET A 25 -11.02 -0.67 -2.57
CA MET A 25 -9.85 -1.01 -1.78
C MET A 25 -10.33 -1.78 -0.54
N PRO A 26 -9.88 -3.03 -0.35
CA PRO A 26 -10.31 -3.83 0.78
C PRO A 26 -9.86 -3.15 2.08
N PHE A 27 -10.69 -3.28 3.13
CA PHE A 27 -10.41 -2.68 4.44
C PHE A 27 -9.00 -3.05 4.98
N SER A 28 -8.52 -4.25 4.66
CA SER A 28 -7.17 -4.71 5.02
C SER A 28 -6.07 -3.87 4.40
N GLU A 29 -6.23 -3.40 3.16
CA GLU A 29 -5.24 -2.52 2.52
C GLU A 29 -5.22 -1.14 3.17
N VAL A 30 -6.40 -0.58 3.45
CA VAL A 30 -6.50 0.69 4.18
C VAL A 30 -5.79 0.60 5.53
N LEU A 31 -5.99 -0.50 6.28
CA LEU A 31 -5.33 -0.71 7.56
C LEU A 31 -3.80 -0.80 7.41
N LEU A 32 -3.30 -1.46 6.37
CA LEU A 32 -1.87 -1.56 6.09
C LEU A 32 -1.26 -0.22 5.70
N VAL A 33 -1.97 0.61 4.93
CA VAL A 33 -1.55 1.97 4.59
C VAL A 33 -1.43 2.81 5.86
N VAL A 34 -2.44 2.78 6.73
CA VAL A 34 -2.41 3.51 8.00
C VAL A 34 -1.25 3.04 8.88
N LEU A 35 -1.04 1.71 8.98
CA LEU A 35 0.09 1.15 9.71
C LEU A 35 1.44 1.64 9.14
N ALA A 36 1.60 1.63 7.82
CA ALA A 36 2.80 2.11 7.16
C ALA A 36 3.04 3.60 7.43
N MET A 37 1.99 4.43 7.36
CA MET A 37 2.07 5.85 7.71
C MET A 37 2.53 6.04 9.16
N VAL A 38 1.94 5.33 10.11
CA VAL A 38 2.31 5.41 11.53
C VAL A 38 3.77 5.03 11.73
N LEU A 39 4.25 3.98 11.07
CA LEU A 39 5.65 3.57 11.14
C LEU A 39 6.58 4.64 10.57
N VAL A 40 6.30 5.16 9.38
CA VAL A 40 7.16 6.18 8.74
C VAL A 40 7.18 7.48 9.57
N PHE A 41 6.03 7.99 10.00
CA PHE A 41 6.03 9.18 10.85
C PHE A 41 6.64 8.91 12.23
N GLY A 42 6.45 7.71 12.75
CA GLY A 42 7.03 7.26 14.01
C GLY A 42 8.56 7.16 13.95
N GLY A 43 9.13 6.63 12.88
CA GLY A 43 10.58 6.54 12.70
C GLY A 43 11.22 7.91 12.52
N PHE A 44 10.61 8.81 11.73
CA PHE A 44 11.02 10.22 11.68
C PHE A 44 10.95 10.90 13.06
N TYR A 45 9.91 10.65 13.84
CA TYR A 45 9.80 11.18 15.19
C TYR A 45 10.90 10.64 16.13
N MET A 46 11.19 9.35 16.07
CA MET A 46 12.30 8.74 16.85
C MET A 46 13.65 9.33 16.45
N MET A 47 13.90 9.54 15.16
CA MET A 47 15.12 10.21 14.69
C MET A 47 15.19 11.66 15.19
N ALA A 48 14.07 12.38 15.21
CA ALA A 48 14.02 13.73 15.77
C ALA A 48 14.33 13.74 17.28
N LEU A 49 13.81 12.77 18.03
CA LEU A 49 14.09 12.62 19.46
C LEU A 49 15.57 12.36 19.77
N ALA A 50 16.32 11.76 18.86
CA ALA A 50 17.75 11.54 19.02
C ALA A 50 18.53 12.85 19.26
N PHE A 51 18.05 13.98 18.72
CA PHE A 51 18.67 15.30 18.93
C PHE A 51 18.35 15.90 20.30
N SER A 52 17.34 15.38 21.00
CA SER A 52 16.96 15.82 22.35
C SER A 52 17.54 14.91 23.44
N MET A 53 17.73 13.62 23.16
CA MET A 53 18.19 12.61 24.13
C MET A 53 19.59 12.09 23.77
N HIS A 54 20.62 12.79 24.23
CA HIS A 54 22.03 12.47 23.88
C HIS A 54 22.47 11.06 24.29
N GLU A 55 22.03 10.56 25.44
CA GLU A 55 22.43 9.23 25.95
C GLU A 55 21.96 8.08 25.03
N TRP A 56 20.83 8.26 24.36
CA TRP A 56 20.20 7.24 23.52
C TRP A 56 20.21 7.62 22.03
N ALA A 57 20.91 8.70 21.66
CA ALA A 57 20.83 9.29 20.33
C ALA A 57 21.12 8.28 19.22
N PHE A 58 22.17 7.47 19.38
CA PHE A 58 22.53 6.46 18.38
C PHE A 58 21.43 5.41 18.19
N TRP A 59 20.85 4.92 19.29
CA TRP A 59 19.78 3.92 19.27
C TRP A 59 18.45 4.48 18.76
N LEU A 60 18.11 5.73 19.13
CA LEU A 60 16.91 6.40 18.66
C LEU A 60 16.99 6.72 17.16
N PHE A 61 18.14 7.20 16.71
CA PHE A 61 18.37 7.51 15.30
C PHE A 61 18.39 6.25 14.44
N GLY A 62 19.22 5.26 14.81
CA GLY A 62 19.29 3.99 14.09
C GLY A 62 17.97 3.21 14.16
N GLY A 63 17.31 3.22 15.31
CA GLY A 63 15.99 2.62 15.50
C GLY A 63 14.93 3.27 14.61
N GLY A 64 14.92 4.59 14.53
CA GLY A 64 14.02 5.33 13.64
C GLY A 64 14.22 4.97 12.16
N ILE A 65 15.48 4.84 11.70
CA ILE A 65 15.78 4.37 10.33
C ILE A 65 15.19 2.97 10.08
N VAL A 66 15.35 2.04 11.03
CA VAL A 66 14.82 0.67 10.89
C VAL A 66 13.29 0.68 10.86
N VAL A 67 12.65 1.48 11.71
CA VAL A 67 11.20 1.64 11.74
C VAL A 67 10.68 2.19 10.42
N ASP A 68 11.34 3.22 9.85
CA ASP A 68 10.99 3.76 8.53
C ASP A 68 11.18 2.73 7.41
N ALA A 69 12.28 1.98 7.44
CA ALA A 69 12.53 0.93 6.46
C ALA A 69 11.41 -0.14 6.47
N ILE A 70 10.91 -0.50 7.65
CA ILE A 70 9.76 -1.42 7.78
C ILE A 70 8.49 -0.77 7.25
N GLY A 71 8.22 0.49 7.59
CA GLY A 71 7.06 1.24 7.09
C GLY A 71 7.04 1.31 5.56
N PHE A 72 8.17 1.66 4.95
CA PHE A 72 8.32 1.67 3.49
C PHE A 72 8.24 0.28 2.86
N TRP A 73 8.79 -0.75 3.51
CA TRP A 73 8.64 -2.13 3.03
C TRP A 73 7.18 -2.59 3.05
N ILE A 74 6.40 -2.20 4.06
CA ILE A 74 4.96 -2.49 4.07
C ILE A 74 4.25 -1.75 2.95
N ALA A 75 4.51 -0.44 2.79
CA ALA A 75 3.85 0.40 1.80
C ALA A 75 4.15 -0.03 0.35
N PHE A 76 5.41 -0.32 0.04
CA PHE A 76 5.89 -0.54 -1.33
C PHE A 76 6.26 -1.99 -1.65
N GLY A 77 6.54 -2.80 -0.63
CA GLY A 77 6.85 -4.22 -0.80
C GLY A 77 5.62 -5.10 -0.59
N LEU A 78 4.98 -4.99 0.57
CA LEU A 78 3.93 -5.92 0.98
C LEU A 78 2.58 -5.65 0.30
N ILE A 79 2.12 -4.40 0.26
CA ILE A 79 0.81 -4.06 -0.33
C ILE A 79 0.77 -4.42 -1.83
N PRO A 80 1.72 -3.97 -2.69
CA PRO A 80 1.66 -4.27 -4.12
C PRO A 80 1.90 -5.74 -4.48
N SER A 81 2.45 -6.53 -3.55
CA SER A 81 2.67 -7.97 -3.77
C SER A 81 1.43 -8.82 -3.49
N ARG A 82 0.38 -8.26 -2.88
CA ARG A 82 -0.88 -8.97 -2.61
C ARG A 82 -1.82 -9.01 -3.82
N ASP A 83 -1.64 -8.10 -4.77
CA ASP A 83 -2.47 -7.99 -5.98
C ASP A 83 -1.90 -8.75 -7.20
N LYS A 84 -0.73 -9.40 -7.04
CA LYS A 84 -0.12 -10.29 -8.04
C LYS A 84 -0.56 -11.73 -7.82
#